data_AF-A0ABD3K1J2-F1
#
_entry.id   AF-A0ABD3K1J2-F1
#
_cell.length_a   1.000
_cell.length_b   1.000
_cell.length_c   1.000
_cell.angle_alpha   90.00
_cell.angle_beta   90.00
_cell.angle_gamma   90.00
#
_symmetry.space_group_name_H-M   'P 1'
#
loop_
_entity.id
_entity.type
_entity.pdbx_description
1 polymer ?
#
loop_
_entity_poly.entity_id
_entity_poly.type
_entity_poly.pdbx_seq_one_letter_code
_entity_poly.pdbx_strand_id
1 'polypeptide(L)'
;MGVKAKKAMKKSLKKASAQPPALLSGSKTEDVDFLPLEGGPGHKLPVEKPSKSASTVLYIGRIPHGFYEKEIEGYFSQFGTIKRLRIARNKRTGKSKHFGFIQFESPEVAKIVAETMHNYLLFEHLLQVHLIPPEHVHPKIWKGFNYRYKPLDRVQVQRKNHNKERTLEEHKKLVNGIMQRDKKRRKKIEAAGIDYECPDIVGDTQAVPKKIRFDEE
;
A
#
# COMPACT_ATOMS: atom_id res chain seq x y z
N MET A 1 22.60 -5.75 39.69
CA MET A 1 21.71 -6.68 40.41
C MET A 1 20.29 -6.14 40.34
N GLY A 2 19.46 -6.69 39.47
CA GLY A 2 18.10 -6.18 39.22
C GLY A 2 17.40 -7.08 38.22
N VAL A 3 16.60 -8.00 38.77
CA VAL A 3 16.09 -9.21 38.14
C VAL A 3 14.95 -8.93 37.15
N LYS A 4 15.08 -9.51 35.96
CA LYS A 4 14.06 -9.57 34.90
C LYS A 4 12.99 -10.59 35.29
N ALA A 5 11.74 -10.16 35.49
CA ALA A 5 10.61 -11.06 35.65
C ALA A 5 9.93 -11.28 34.27
N LYS A 6 10.20 -12.44 33.67
CA LYS A 6 9.44 -12.99 32.55
C LYS A 6 8.25 -13.77 33.11
N LYS A 7 7.01 -13.44 32.72
CA LYS A 7 5.82 -14.25 33.05
C LYS A 7 5.46 -15.15 31.86
N ALA A 8 5.46 -16.45 32.14
CA ALA A 8 5.32 -17.54 31.19
C ALA A 8 3.86 -17.83 30.80
N MET A 9 3.74 -18.43 29.60
CA MET A 9 2.54 -19.02 29.01
C MET A 9 2.00 -20.17 29.85
N LYS A 10 0.67 -20.30 29.96
CA LYS A 10 0.00 -21.56 30.30
C LYS A 10 -0.80 -22.04 29.09
N LYS A 11 -0.30 -23.14 28.52
CA LYS A 11 -0.90 -23.95 27.46
C LYS A 11 -1.57 -25.13 28.16
N SER A 12 -2.90 -25.22 28.16
CA SER A 12 -3.62 -26.38 28.66
C SER A 12 -3.87 -27.37 27.53
N LEU A 13 -3.10 -28.46 27.55
CA LEU A 13 -3.32 -29.67 26.76
C LEU A 13 -4.15 -30.64 27.60
N LYS A 14 -5.34 -31.03 27.15
CA LYS A 14 -6.05 -32.21 27.66
C LYS A 14 -5.85 -33.38 26.71
N LYS A 15 -5.04 -34.31 27.20
CA LYS A 15 -4.96 -35.78 27.07
C LYS A 15 -5.79 -36.46 25.97
N ALA A 16 -5.05 -37.26 25.19
CA ALA A 16 -5.50 -38.24 24.21
C ALA A 16 -6.17 -39.48 24.84
N SER A 17 -7.05 -40.12 24.06
CA SER A 17 -7.36 -41.55 24.11
C SER A 17 -7.37 -42.08 22.66
N ALA A 18 -6.78 -43.25 22.47
CA ALA A 18 -6.36 -43.85 21.21
C ALA A 18 -7.47 -44.52 20.38
N GLN A 19 -7.23 -44.67 19.07
CA GLN A 19 -7.92 -45.52 18.07
C GLN A 19 -7.35 -46.98 18.10
N PRO A 20 -7.70 -48.00 17.26
CA PRO A 20 -8.27 -48.00 15.88
C PRO A 20 -9.19 -49.23 15.54
N PRO A 21 -9.23 -49.81 14.31
CA PRO A 21 -10.18 -49.52 13.22
C PRO A 21 -11.00 -50.76 12.76
N ALA A 22 -12.07 -50.57 11.97
CA ALA A 22 -12.63 -51.65 11.16
C ALA A 22 -13.26 -51.12 9.86
N LEU A 23 -12.67 -51.56 8.74
CA LEU A 23 -13.25 -51.60 7.39
C LEU A 23 -14.36 -52.65 7.33
N LEU A 24 -15.34 -52.48 6.43
CA LEU A 24 -16.13 -53.47 5.65
C LEU A 24 -17.36 -52.73 5.09
N SER A 25 -17.36 -52.32 3.82
CA SER A 25 -17.99 -53.03 2.68
C SER A 25 -19.49 -53.35 2.89
N GLY A 26 -20.34 -52.75 2.06
CA GLY A 26 -21.75 -53.09 1.99
C GLY A 26 -22.47 -52.33 0.88
N SER A 27 -22.30 -52.79 -0.35
CA SER A 27 -23.23 -52.54 -1.45
C SER A 27 -24.60 -53.13 -1.14
N LYS A 28 -25.69 -52.38 -1.37
CA LYS A 28 -27.03 -52.88 -1.75
C LYS A 28 -27.90 -51.68 -2.13
N THR A 29 -28.13 -51.52 -3.43
CA THR A 29 -29.35 -51.89 -4.17
C THR A 29 -30.46 -50.87 -3.99
N GLU A 30 -30.86 -50.36 -5.14
CA GLU A 30 -32.03 -49.53 -5.42
C GLU A 30 -33.29 -50.24 -4.94
N ASP A 31 -34.10 -49.56 -4.13
CA ASP A 31 -35.53 -49.84 -4.00
C ASP A 31 -36.24 -48.49 -3.97
N VAL A 32 -36.99 -48.23 -5.03
CA VAL A 32 -37.87 -47.07 -5.21
C VAL A 32 -39.17 -47.29 -4.44
N ASP A 33 -39.14 -47.05 -3.12
CA ASP A 33 -40.34 -47.08 -2.30
C ASP A 33 -40.97 -45.67 -2.23
N PHE A 34 -41.91 -45.44 -3.16
CA PHE A 34 -42.82 -44.30 -3.18
C PHE A 34 -43.76 -44.38 -1.95
N LEU A 35 -43.45 -43.65 -0.87
CA LEU A 35 -44.36 -43.41 0.23
C LEU A 35 -45.25 -42.17 -0.05
N PRO A 36 -46.48 -42.10 0.50
CA PRO A 36 -47.41 -40.99 0.25
C PRO A 36 -46.82 -39.69 0.81
N LEU A 37 -46.96 -38.60 0.04
CA LEU A 37 -46.59 -37.24 0.42
C LEU A 37 -47.40 -36.75 1.64
N GLU A 38 -47.06 -37.18 2.84
CA GLU A 38 -47.34 -36.41 4.04
C GLU A 38 -46.25 -35.35 4.18
N GLY A 39 -46.67 -34.08 4.11
CA GLY A 39 -45.80 -32.91 4.19
C GLY A 39 -45.08 -32.82 5.53
N GLY A 40 -43.95 -33.51 5.63
CA GLY A 40 -42.99 -33.34 6.72
C GLY A 40 -42.44 -31.91 6.75
N PRO A 41 -42.02 -31.40 7.92
CA PRO A 41 -41.49 -30.05 8.05
C PRO A 41 -40.30 -29.87 7.10
N GLY A 42 -40.41 -28.88 6.21
CA GLY A 42 -39.49 -28.68 5.10
C GLY A 42 -38.04 -28.78 5.54
N HIS A 43 -37.31 -29.72 4.95
CA HIS A 43 -35.86 -29.78 5.06
C HIS A 43 -35.31 -28.42 4.65
N LYS A 44 -34.78 -27.67 5.60
CA LYS A 44 -34.00 -26.47 5.30
C LYS A 44 -32.79 -26.95 4.51
N LEU A 45 -32.80 -26.69 3.20
CA LEU A 45 -31.62 -26.86 2.37
C LEU A 45 -30.44 -26.22 3.10
N PRO A 46 -29.27 -26.87 3.16
CA PRO A 46 -28.09 -26.25 3.72
C PRO A 46 -27.89 -24.92 2.99
N VAL A 47 -28.06 -23.80 3.71
CA VAL A 47 -27.68 -22.50 3.20
C VAL A 47 -26.18 -22.60 2.98
N GLU A 48 -25.76 -22.69 1.72
CA GLU A 48 -24.36 -22.68 1.37
C GLU A 48 -23.74 -21.42 1.96
N LYS A 49 -22.97 -21.59 3.03
CA LYS A 49 -22.12 -20.51 3.55
C LYS A 49 -21.23 -20.11 2.37
N PRO A 50 -21.13 -18.81 2.01
CA PRO A 50 -20.35 -18.40 0.85
C PRO A 50 -18.94 -18.96 1.01
N SER A 51 -18.62 -19.94 0.17
CA SER A 51 -17.40 -20.70 0.26
C SER A 51 -16.23 -19.75 -0.01
N LYS A 52 -15.35 -19.66 0.98
CA LYS A 52 -13.97 -19.14 0.92
C LYS A 52 -13.69 -18.10 -0.17
N SER A 53 -13.87 -16.82 0.18
CA SER A 53 -13.14 -15.68 -0.38
C SER A 53 -13.03 -15.64 -1.91
N ALA A 54 -14.12 -15.26 -2.56
CA ALA A 54 -14.16 -14.83 -3.96
C ALA A 54 -13.11 -13.72 -4.22
N SER A 55 -11.92 -14.13 -4.65
CA SER A 55 -10.80 -13.21 -4.90
C SER A 55 -11.03 -12.56 -6.24
N THR A 56 -11.40 -11.28 -6.24
CA THR A 56 -11.73 -10.56 -7.49
C THR A 56 -10.55 -9.77 -8.05
N VAL A 57 -9.42 -9.73 -7.33
CA VAL A 57 -8.27 -8.89 -7.66
C VAL A 57 -7.15 -9.73 -8.29
N LEU A 58 -6.67 -9.27 -9.43
CA LEU A 58 -5.55 -9.82 -10.17
C LEU A 58 -4.33 -8.93 -10.07
N TYR A 59 -3.17 -9.56 -9.95
CA TYR A 59 -1.88 -9.00 -10.25
C TYR A 59 -1.58 -9.19 -11.75
N ILE A 60 -1.07 -8.15 -12.41
CA ILE A 60 -0.49 -8.25 -13.75
C ILE A 60 0.92 -7.68 -13.70
N GLY A 61 1.91 -8.46 -14.08
CA GLY A 61 3.31 -8.08 -14.18
C GLY A 61 3.86 -8.22 -15.59
N ARG A 62 5.05 -7.65 -15.82
CA ARG A 62 5.77 -7.64 -17.10
C ARG A 62 4.97 -7.00 -18.25
N ILE A 63 4.21 -5.96 -17.92
CA ILE A 63 3.43 -5.19 -18.89
C ILE A 63 4.41 -4.42 -19.81
N PRO A 64 4.28 -4.50 -21.14
CA PRO A 64 5.13 -3.75 -22.06
C PRO A 64 4.95 -2.23 -21.89
N HIS A 65 5.93 -1.47 -22.33
CA HIS A 65 5.81 -0.01 -22.37
C HIS A 65 4.78 0.42 -23.43
N GLY A 66 3.85 1.31 -23.07
CA GLY A 66 2.78 1.78 -23.95
C GLY A 66 1.43 1.09 -23.72
N PHE A 67 1.41 -0.06 -23.05
CA PHE A 67 0.18 -0.74 -22.66
C PHE A 67 -0.25 -0.24 -21.27
N TYR A 68 -0.97 0.88 -21.25
CA TYR A 68 -1.38 1.58 -20.05
C TYR A 68 -2.83 1.27 -19.69
N GLU A 69 -3.42 2.07 -18.79
CA GLU A 69 -4.73 1.78 -18.22
C GLU A 69 -5.82 1.69 -19.29
N LYS A 70 -5.82 2.54 -20.31
CA LYS A 70 -6.85 2.51 -21.37
C LYS A 70 -6.77 1.25 -22.23
N GLU A 71 -5.54 0.87 -22.59
CA GLU A 71 -5.26 -0.28 -23.44
C GLU A 71 -5.55 -1.59 -22.68
N ILE A 72 -5.16 -1.66 -21.41
CA ILE A 72 -5.51 -2.77 -20.52
C ILE A 72 -7.02 -2.85 -20.33
N GLU A 73 -7.71 -1.74 -20.06
CA GLU A 73 -9.16 -1.73 -19.90
C GLU A 73 -9.87 -2.24 -21.15
N GLY A 74 -9.48 -1.76 -22.34
CA GLY A 74 -10.04 -2.22 -23.61
C GLY A 74 -9.79 -3.70 -23.90
N TYR A 75 -8.59 -4.21 -23.61
CA TYR A 75 -8.25 -5.62 -23.83
C TYR A 75 -8.98 -6.54 -22.85
N PHE A 76 -8.90 -6.23 -21.54
CA PHE A 76 -9.48 -7.09 -20.51
C PHE A 76 -11.00 -6.97 -20.39
N SER A 77 -11.61 -5.91 -20.96
CA SER A 77 -13.07 -5.79 -21.06
C SER A 77 -13.71 -6.92 -21.88
N GLN A 78 -12.94 -7.64 -22.72
CA GLN A 78 -13.42 -8.78 -23.48
C GLN A 78 -13.77 -9.98 -22.60
N PHE A 79 -13.11 -10.11 -21.44
CA PHE A 79 -13.38 -11.19 -20.48
C PHE A 79 -14.56 -10.86 -19.56
N GLY A 80 -14.74 -9.58 -19.24
CA GLY A 80 -15.84 -9.10 -18.42
C GLY A 80 -15.64 -7.68 -17.90
N THR A 81 -16.64 -7.19 -17.16
CA THR A 81 -16.65 -5.83 -16.63
C THR A 81 -15.58 -5.61 -15.56
N ILE A 82 -14.76 -4.58 -15.74
CA ILE A 82 -13.70 -4.18 -14.82
C ILE A 82 -14.26 -3.12 -13.85
N LYS A 83 -14.14 -3.38 -12.53
CA LYS A 83 -14.54 -2.41 -11.48
C LYS A 83 -13.47 -1.37 -11.24
N ARG A 84 -12.22 -1.80 -11.11
CA ARG A 84 -11.09 -0.92 -10.83
C ARG A 84 -9.85 -1.42 -11.55
N LEU A 85 -9.11 -0.48 -12.10
CA LEU A 85 -7.84 -0.73 -12.76
C LEU A 85 -6.79 0.25 -12.24
N ARG A 86 -5.57 -0.24 -11.96
CA ARG A 86 -4.46 0.61 -11.59
C ARG A 86 -3.11 0.04 -12.02
N ILE A 87 -2.32 0.84 -12.73
CA ILE A 87 -0.91 0.55 -12.97
C ILE A 87 -0.05 1.20 -11.89
N ALA A 88 0.94 0.47 -11.40
CA ALA A 88 1.92 1.01 -10.49
C ALA A 88 2.90 1.91 -11.26
N ARG A 89 3.02 3.17 -10.81
CA ARG A 89 3.92 4.17 -11.39
C ARG A 89 4.93 4.64 -10.35
N ASN A 90 6.08 5.10 -10.81
CA ASN A 90 7.09 5.73 -9.95
C ASN A 90 6.60 7.11 -9.48
N LYS A 91 6.60 7.34 -8.17
CA LYS A 91 6.14 8.61 -7.55
C LYS A 91 6.99 9.83 -7.88
N ARG A 92 8.20 9.65 -8.44
CA ARG A 92 9.08 10.77 -8.83
C ARG A 92 8.99 11.07 -10.33
N THR A 93 9.07 10.04 -11.16
CA THR A 93 9.14 10.20 -12.63
C THR A 93 7.80 9.98 -13.33
N GLY A 94 6.81 9.39 -12.67
CA GLY A 94 5.52 9.04 -13.27
C GLY A 94 5.54 7.87 -14.25
N LYS A 95 6.74 7.33 -14.57
CA LYS A 95 6.91 6.18 -15.44
C LYS A 95 6.26 4.94 -14.83
N SER A 96 5.70 4.08 -15.67
CA SER A 96 5.17 2.77 -15.27
C SER A 96 6.27 1.92 -14.65
N LYS A 97 5.88 1.09 -13.68
CA LYS A 97 6.73 0.03 -13.13
C LYS A 97 6.50 -1.32 -13.82
N HIS A 98 5.74 -1.33 -14.92
CA HIS A 98 5.43 -2.52 -15.72
C HIS A 98 4.65 -3.60 -14.94
N PHE A 99 3.87 -3.18 -13.92
CA PHE A 99 2.91 -4.02 -13.24
C PHE A 99 1.70 -3.22 -12.77
N GLY A 100 0.57 -3.89 -12.55
CA GLY A 100 -0.69 -3.30 -12.15
C GLY A 100 -1.60 -4.30 -11.45
N PHE A 101 -2.77 -3.79 -11.06
CA PHE A 101 -3.83 -4.54 -10.41
C PHE A 101 -5.15 -4.30 -11.14
N ILE A 102 -5.90 -5.37 -11.36
CA ILE A 102 -7.24 -5.34 -11.94
C ILE A 102 -8.21 -5.92 -10.92
N GLN A 103 -9.33 -5.26 -10.71
CA GLN A 103 -10.47 -5.80 -9.98
C GLN A 103 -11.62 -6.00 -10.97
N PHE A 104 -12.01 -7.25 -11.21
CA PHE A 104 -13.19 -7.55 -11.99
C PHE A 104 -14.48 -7.38 -11.18
N GLU A 105 -15.63 -7.50 -11.83
CA GLU A 105 -16.92 -7.65 -11.17
C GLU A 105 -17.14 -9.07 -10.64
N SER A 106 -16.89 -10.07 -11.49
CA SER A 106 -17.08 -11.48 -11.17
C SER A 106 -15.76 -12.16 -10.76
N PRO A 107 -15.74 -12.95 -9.67
CA PRO A 107 -14.56 -13.70 -9.25
C PRO A 107 -14.21 -14.85 -10.21
N GLU A 108 -15.20 -15.41 -10.91
CA GLU A 108 -14.99 -16.50 -11.87
C GLU A 108 -14.19 -16.02 -13.08
N VAL A 109 -14.56 -14.85 -13.61
CA VAL A 109 -13.82 -14.17 -14.68
C VAL A 109 -12.37 -13.94 -14.26
N ALA A 110 -12.14 -13.50 -13.02
CA ALA A 110 -10.80 -13.28 -12.53
C ALA A 110 -9.96 -14.57 -12.52
N LYS A 111 -10.54 -15.70 -12.15
CA LYS A 111 -9.87 -17.01 -12.17
C LYS A 111 -9.52 -17.44 -13.60
N ILE A 112 -10.47 -17.33 -14.53
CA ILE A 112 -10.27 -17.68 -15.95
C ILE A 112 -9.16 -16.81 -16.57
N VAL A 113 -9.16 -15.51 -16.28
CA VAL A 113 -8.13 -14.58 -16.75
C VAL A 113 -6.76 -14.96 -16.19
N ALA A 114 -6.66 -15.33 -14.92
CA ALA A 114 -5.40 -15.77 -14.33
C ALA A 114 -4.83 -17.01 -15.03
N GLU A 115 -5.66 -17.99 -15.36
CA GLU A 115 -5.23 -19.24 -16.00
C GLU A 115 -4.87 -19.04 -17.47
N THR A 116 -5.68 -18.27 -18.21
CA THR A 116 -5.53 -18.07 -19.66
C THR A 116 -4.44 -17.08 -20.04
N MET A 117 -4.24 -16.02 -19.25
CA MET A 117 -3.29 -14.94 -19.56
C MET A 117 -1.93 -15.08 -18.88
N HIS A 118 -1.76 -16.07 -18.00
CA HIS A 118 -0.47 -16.33 -17.40
C HIS A 118 0.51 -16.89 -18.44
N ASN A 119 1.67 -16.25 -18.58
CA ASN A 119 2.67 -16.49 -19.62
C ASN A 119 2.18 -16.22 -21.06
N TYR A 120 1.18 -15.38 -21.24
CA TYR A 120 0.79 -14.92 -22.57
C TYR A 120 1.85 -13.99 -23.16
N LEU A 121 2.27 -14.26 -24.40
CA LEU A 121 3.23 -13.41 -25.12
C LEU A 121 2.50 -12.21 -25.69
N LEU A 122 2.77 -11.04 -25.12
CA LEU A 122 2.21 -9.76 -25.57
C LEU A 122 3.37 -8.82 -25.92
N PHE A 123 3.49 -8.52 -27.21
CA PHE A 123 4.69 -7.95 -27.82
C PHE A 123 5.92 -8.82 -27.51
N GLU A 124 6.98 -8.25 -26.91
CA GLU A 124 8.21 -8.96 -26.55
C GLU A 124 8.19 -9.49 -25.11
N HIS A 125 7.05 -9.37 -24.40
CA HIS A 125 6.96 -9.70 -22.98
C HIS A 125 5.95 -10.80 -22.69
N LEU A 126 6.38 -11.77 -21.88
CA LEU A 126 5.49 -12.78 -21.29
C LEU A 126 4.80 -12.17 -20.06
N LEU A 127 3.49 -11.99 -20.14
CA LEU A 127 2.69 -11.44 -19.04
C LEU A 127 2.66 -12.41 -17.85
N GLN A 128 2.79 -11.87 -16.65
CA GLN A 128 2.62 -12.64 -15.41
C GLN A 128 1.32 -12.24 -14.76
N VAL A 129 0.33 -13.13 -14.78
CA VAL A 129 -0.99 -12.87 -14.23
C VAL A 129 -1.24 -13.82 -13.05
N HIS A 130 -1.52 -13.26 -11.87
CA HIS A 130 -1.79 -14.06 -10.67
C HIS A 130 -3.02 -13.56 -9.95
N LEU A 131 -3.81 -14.49 -9.41
CA LEU A 131 -4.92 -14.17 -8.52
C LEU A 131 -4.38 -13.77 -7.15
N ILE A 132 -4.85 -12.64 -6.60
CA ILE A 132 -4.45 -12.17 -5.28
C ILE A 132 -5.59 -12.48 -4.29
N PRO A 133 -5.33 -13.26 -3.22
CA PRO A 133 -6.28 -13.43 -2.13
C PRO A 133 -6.64 -12.07 -1.50
N PRO A 134 -7.90 -11.84 -1.09
CA PRO A 134 -8.33 -10.54 -0.56
C PRO A 134 -7.53 -10.08 0.67
N GLU A 135 -6.99 -11.02 1.47
CA GLU A 135 -6.13 -10.73 2.63
C GLU A 135 -4.82 -10.02 2.26
N HIS A 136 -4.28 -10.30 1.08
CA HIS A 136 -3.04 -9.70 0.59
C HIS A 136 -3.27 -8.39 -0.19
N VAL A 137 -4.54 -8.02 -0.44
CA VAL A 137 -4.89 -6.77 -1.11
C VAL A 137 -4.80 -5.61 -0.13
N HIS A 138 -3.69 -4.87 -0.18
CA HIS A 138 -3.52 -3.71 0.68
C HIS A 138 -4.55 -2.59 0.35
N PRO A 139 -5.26 -1.99 1.33
CA PRO A 139 -6.32 -1.00 1.08
C PRO A 139 -5.90 0.22 0.25
N LYS A 140 -4.64 0.66 0.39
CA LYS A 140 -4.09 1.80 -0.37
C LYS A 140 -3.84 1.51 -1.86
N ILE A 141 -3.99 0.27 -2.34
CA ILE A 141 -3.84 -0.07 -3.76
C ILE A 141 -4.84 0.72 -4.61
N TRP A 142 -6.04 1.03 -4.12
CA TRP A 142 -7.02 1.78 -4.91
C TRP A 142 -6.98 3.30 -4.67
N LYS A 143 -6.11 3.79 -3.78
CA LYS A 143 -6.03 5.23 -3.51
C LYS A 143 -5.50 5.99 -4.72
N GLY A 144 -6.36 6.84 -5.31
CA GLY A 144 -6.02 7.67 -6.46
C GLY A 144 -5.99 6.92 -7.80
N PHE A 145 -6.74 5.82 -7.94
CA PHE A 145 -6.81 5.08 -9.22
C PHE A 145 -7.37 5.92 -10.37
N ASN A 146 -8.34 6.81 -10.10
CA ASN A 146 -8.90 7.75 -11.08
C ASN A 146 -8.06 9.02 -11.29
N TYR A 147 -6.91 9.16 -10.62
CA TYR A 147 -6.08 10.37 -10.73
C TYR A 147 -4.92 10.15 -11.70
N ARG A 148 -4.85 10.95 -12.76
CA ARG A 148 -3.69 10.98 -13.65
C ARG A 148 -2.51 11.62 -12.93
N TYR A 149 -1.45 10.84 -12.70
CA TYR A 149 -0.24 11.31 -12.05
C TYR A 149 0.39 12.48 -12.84
N LYS A 150 0.57 13.62 -12.18
CA LYS A 150 1.36 14.75 -12.67
C LYS A 150 2.72 14.73 -11.95
N PRO A 151 3.85 14.62 -12.68
CA PRO A 151 5.16 14.68 -12.05
C PRO A 151 5.34 16.02 -11.33
N LEU A 152 5.82 15.95 -10.09
CA LEU A 152 6.14 17.15 -9.33
C LEU A 152 7.50 17.69 -9.78
N ASP A 153 7.53 18.91 -10.30
CA ASP A 153 8.78 19.61 -10.56
C ASP A 153 9.42 20.01 -9.23
N ARG A 154 10.31 19.14 -8.73
CA ARG A 154 11.03 19.36 -7.48
C ARG A 154 11.89 20.61 -7.52
N VAL A 155 12.44 20.98 -8.67
CA VAL A 155 13.32 22.14 -8.80
C VAL A 155 12.49 23.40 -8.62
N GLN A 156 11.33 23.50 -9.28
CA GLN A 156 10.42 24.62 -9.06
C GLN A 156 9.92 24.70 -7.62
N VAL A 157 9.51 23.58 -7.02
CA VAL A 157 9.04 23.56 -5.62
C VAL A 157 10.16 24.01 -4.68
N GLN A 158 11.38 23.53 -4.86
CA GLN A 158 12.53 23.92 -4.05
C GLN A 158 12.90 25.39 -4.28
N ARG A 159 12.82 25.89 -5.51
CA ARG A 159 13.01 27.31 -5.84
C ARG A 159 11.98 28.19 -5.15
N LYS A 160 10.70 27.81 -5.15
CA LYS A 160 9.62 28.50 -4.43
C LYS A 160 9.87 28.50 -2.93
N ASN A 161 10.20 27.35 -2.34
CA ASN A 161 10.46 27.23 -0.91
C ASN A 161 11.70 28.03 -0.48
N HIS A 162 12.77 28.01 -1.28
CA HIS A 162 13.98 28.77 -1.00
C HIS A 162 13.73 30.27 -1.09
N ASN A 163 13.01 30.71 -2.12
CA ASN A 163 12.69 32.11 -2.35
C ASN A 163 11.58 32.64 -1.42
N LYS A 164 10.78 31.76 -0.80
CA LYS A 164 9.74 32.15 0.15
C LYS A 164 10.36 33.02 1.25
N GLU A 165 9.79 34.20 1.44
CA GLU A 165 10.17 35.13 2.51
C GLU A 165 9.78 34.55 3.88
N ARG A 166 10.60 34.85 4.89
CA ARG A 166 10.35 34.37 6.25
C ARG A 166 9.33 35.27 6.92
N THR A 167 8.41 34.69 7.69
CA THR A 167 7.53 35.48 8.56
C THR A 167 8.31 36.01 9.76
N LEU A 168 7.77 37.04 10.45
CA LEU A 168 8.39 37.61 11.66
C LEU A 168 8.59 36.56 12.76
N GLU A 169 7.64 35.64 12.93
CA GLU A 169 7.75 34.57 13.92
C GLU A 169 8.84 33.55 13.56
N GLU A 170 8.91 33.16 12.29
CA GLU A 170 9.96 32.27 11.79
C GLU A 170 11.34 32.92 11.93
N HIS A 171 11.43 34.24 11.70
CA HIS A 171 12.64 35.03 11.90
C HIS A 171 13.06 35.08 13.37
N LYS A 172 12.13 35.39 14.29
CA LYS A 172 12.39 35.35 15.74
C LYS A 172 12.88 33.98 16.21
N LYS A 173 12.28 32.89 15.72
CA LYS A 173 12.72 31.51 16.02
C LYS A 173 14.14 31.26 15.49
N LEU A 174 14.47 31.74 14.30
CA LEU A 174 15.80 31.63 13.72
C LEU A 174 16.84 32.40 14.54
N VAL A 175 16.56 33.65 14.92
CA VAL A 175 17.43 34.48 15.77
C VAL A 175 17.64 33.81 17.13
N ASN A 176 16.58 33.32 17.78
CA ASN A 176 16.69 32.56 19.02
C ASN A 176 17.59 31.33 18.87
N GLY A 177 17.45 30.58 17.77
CA GLY A 177 18.29 29.44 17.46
C GLY A 177 19.76 29.80 17.20
N ILE A 178 20.04 30.99 16.65
CA ILE A 178 21.40 31.54 16.50
C ILE A 178 21.97 31.86 17.88
N MET A 179 21.24 32.58 18.73
CA MET A 179 21.66 32.95 20.08
C MET A 179 21.97 31.73 20.96
N GLN A 180 21.15 30.68 20.89
CA GLN A 180 21.40 29.45 21.65
C GLN A 180 22.64 28.69 21.17
N ARG A 181 22.89 28.66 19.85
CA ARG A 181 24.11 28.07 19.29
C ARG A 181 25.34 28.88 19.68
N ASP A 182 25.23 30.19 19.70
CA ASP A 182 26.33 31.07 20.11
C ASP A 182 26.66 30.90 21.59
N LYS A 183 25.66 30.88 22.48
CA LYS A 183 25.86 30.55 23.91
C LYS A 183 26.59 29.23 24.12
N LYS A 184 26.21 28.18 23.37
CA LYS A 184 26.89 26.88 23.42
C LYS A 184 28.32 26.96 22.90
N ARG A 185 28.58 27.78 21.87
CA ARG A 185 29.92 28.01 21.33
C ARG A 185 30.80 28.73 22.36
N ARG A 186 30.33 29.83 22.96
CA ARG A 186 31.04 30.58 24.00
C ARG A 186 31.46 29.67 25.16
N LYS A 187 30.53 28.86 25.68
CA LYS A 187 30.83 27.85 26.72
C LYS A 187 31.90 26.83 26.33
N LYS A 188 31.98 26.44 25.06
CA LYS A 188 33.00 25.51 24.57
C LYS A 188 34.38 26.17 24.46
N ILE A 189 34.42 27.44 24.07
CA ILE A 189 35.66 28.24 23.98
C ILE A 189 36.22 28.46 25.39
N GLU A 190 35.35 28.85 26.33
CA GLU A 190 35.68 28.99 27.75
C GLU A 190 36.19 27.66 28.35
N ALA A 191 35.51 26.55 28.08
CA ALA A 191 35.95 25.22 28.53
C ALA A 191 37.29 24.77 27.89
N ALA A 192 37.64 25.30 26.72
CA ALA A 192 38.93 25.05 26.08
C ALA A 192 40.05 25.98 26.59
N GLY A 193 39.73 26.92 27.50
CA GLY A 193 40.68 27.86 28.08
C GLY A 193 41.20 28.91 27.10
N ILE A 194 40.43 29.20 26.04
CA ILE A 194 40.81 30.17 25.01
C ILE A 194 40.20 31.52 25.36
N ASP A 195 41.05 32.54 25.58
CA ASP A 195 40.63 33.93 25.76
C ASP A 195 40.23 34.54 24.41
N TYR A 196 38.98 34.31 24.01
CA TYR A 196 38.40 34.90 22.81
C TYR A 196 36.98 35.40 23.07
N GLU A 197 36.82 36.72 23.03
CA GLU A 197 35.53 37.39 23.14
C GLU A 197 34.84 37.40 21.76
N CYS A 198 33.82 36.56 21.61
CA CYS A 198 33.03 36.53 20.39
C CYS A 198 32.19 37.81 20.26
N PRO A 199 32.29 38.55 19.13
CA PRO A 199 31.46 39.72 18.88
C PRO A 199 29.97 39.41 19.01
N ASP A 200 29.20 40.39 19.47
CA ASP A 200 27.76 40.23 19.58
C ASP A 200 27.10 40.11 18.20
N ILE A 201 26.18 39.15 18.11
CA ILE A 201 25.42 38.92 16.89
C ILE A 201 24.36 40.01 16.82
N VAL A 202 24.65 41.07 16.08
CA VAL A 202 23.67 42.11 15.73
C VAL A 202 22.69 41.50 14.74
N GLY A 203 21.61 40.92 15.26
CA GLY A 203 20.51 40.39 14.48
C GLY A 203 19.35 41.38 14.48
N ASP A 204 19.06 41.99 13.34
CA ASP A 204 17.84 42.80 13.20
C ASP A 204 16.62 41.95 13.52
N THR A 205 15.75 42.43 14.41
CA THR A 205 14.49 41.78 14.76
C THR A 205 13.45 41.86 13.63
N GLN A 206 13.76 42.65 12.61
CA GLN A 206 12.92 42.87 11.43
C GLN A 206 13.20 41.80 10.36
N ALA A 207 12.14 41.33 9.70
CA ALA A 207 12.27 40.37 8.61
C ALA A 207 12.81 41.10 7.37
N VAL A 208 14.07 40.83 7.02
CA VAL A 208 14.68 41.35 5.78
C VAL A 208 14.28 40.45 4.60
N PRO A 209 13.86 41.02 3.46
CA PRO A 209 13.60 40.24 2.25
C PRO A 209 14.87 39.53 1.78
N LYS A 210 14.72 38.28 1.32
CA LYS A 210 15.87 37.46 0.85
C LYS A 210 16.50 37.98 -0.45
N LYS A 211 15.78 38.81 -1.20
CA LYS A 211 16.23 39.36 -2.47
C LYS A 211 16.20 40.87 -2.37
N ILE A 212 17.31 41.49 -2.74
CA ILE A 212 17.39 42.92 -3.00
C ILE A 212 16.59 43.15 -4.29
N ARG A 213 15.50 43.90 -4.20
CA ARG A 213 14.82 44.44 -5.39
C ARG A 213 15.47 45.79 -5.65
N PHE A 214 16.03 45.96 -6.84
CA PHE A 214 16.45 47.26 -7.32
C PHE A 214 15.21 47.90 -7.94
N ASP A 215 14.90 49.13 -7.57
CA ASP A 215 13.83 49.88 -8.19
C ASP A 215 14.29 50.26 -9.61
N GLU A 216 13.45 50.00 -10.60
CA GLU A 216 13.70 50.41 -12.00
C GLU A 216 13.38 51.91 -12.11
N GLU A 217 14.41 52.76 -12.04
CA GLU A 217 14.33 54.19 -12.36
C GLU A 217 14.13 54.45 -13.86
#